data_AF-A0A1Y5TWJ2-F1
#
_entry.id   AF-A0A1Y5TWJ2-F1
#
_cell.length_a   1.000
_cell.length_b   1.000
_cell.length_c   1.000
_cell.angle_alpha   90.00
_cell.angle_beta   90.00
_cell.angle_gamma   90.00
#
_symmetry.space_group_name_H-M   'P 1'
#
loop_
_entity.id
_entity.type
_entity.pdbx_description
1 polymer ?
#
loop_
_entity_poly.entity_id
_entity_poly.type
_entity_poly.pdbx_seq_one_letter_code
_entity_poly.pdbx_strand_id
1 'polypeptide(L)' 'MAKIDPQFLETPFYSAQQMTWYLRAEGHPVKIQRVRRLMTLVGLMPINRQPRTGTPVKVHKVYLYLLRGVSIERPN' A
#
# COMPACT_ATOMS: atom_id res chain seq x y z
N MET A 1 -10.76 5.12 19.27
CA MET A 1 -10.36 3.73 18.92
C MET A 1 -11.53 3.00 18.30
N ALA A 2 -12.72 3.05 18.90
CA ALA A 2 -13.96 2.42 18.40
C ALA A 2 -14.46 2.88 17.01
N LYS A 3 -13.78 3.80 16.32
CA LYS A 3 -14.17 4.27 14.98
C LYS A 3 -13.49 3.52 13.84
N ILE A 4 -12.34 2.88 14.09
CA ILE A 4 -11.61 2.15 13.05
C ILE A 4 -12.37 0.89 12.67
N ASP A 5 -12.89 0.14 13.65
CA ASP A 5 -13.57 -1.13 13.39
C ASP A 5 -14.89 -0.95 12.61
N PRO A 6 -15.79 -0.01 12.97
CA PRO A 6 -16.99 0.26 12.18
C PRO A 6 -16.67 0.76 10.78
N GLN A 7 -15.70 1.69 10.64
CA GLN A 7 -15.31 2.19 9.33
C GLN A 7 -14.73 1.07 8.45
N PHE A 8 -13.98 0.14 9.03
CA PHE A 8 -13.43 -0.99 8.29
C PHE A 8 -14.50 -1.98 7.84
N LEU A 9 -15.55 -2.19 8.64
CA LEU A 9 -16.71 -2.99 8.24
C LEU A 9 -17.47 -2.36 7.06
N GLU A 10 -17.59 -1.03 7.03
CA GLU A 10 -18.19 -0.32 5.89
C GLU A 10 -17.25 -0.30 4.67
N THR A 11 -15.94 -0.20 4.90
CA THR A 11 -14.93 -0.03 3.84
C THR A 11 -13.71 -0.97 4.03
N PRO A 12 -13.85 -2.27 3.72
CA PRO A 12 -12.82 -3.27 3.99
C PRO A 12 -11.56 -3.17 3.10
N PHE A 13 -11.54 -2.24 2.14
CA PHE A 13 -10.41 -1.97 1.25
C PHE A 13 -9.51 -0.82 1.73
N TYR A 14 -9.91 -0.11 2.80
CA TYR A 14 -9.15 1.04 3.30
C TYR A 14 -7.79 0.61 3.85
N SER A 15 -6.74 1.04 3.14
CA SER A 15 -5.37 1.02 3.65
C SER A 15 -5.22 1.89 4.90
N ALA A 16 -4.15 1.65 5.67
CA ALA A 16 -3.82 2.51 6.81
C ALA A 16 -3.73 4.00 6.43
N GLN A 17 -3.33 4.31 5.18
CA GLN A 17 -3.30 5.68 4.67
C GLN A 17 -4.70 6.25 4.44
N GLN A 18 -5.60 5.51 3.79
CA GLN A 18 -6.99 5.93 3.57
C GLN A 18 -7.73 6.09 4.91
N MET A 19 -7.54 5.13 5.82
CA MET A 19 -8.09 5.22 7.18
C MET A 19 -7.56 6.45 7.93
N THR A 20 -6.28 6.80 7.75
CA THR A 20 -5.71 8.03 8.33
C THR A 20 -6.36 9.28 7.76
N TRP A 21 -6.63 9.33 6.45
CA TRP A 21 -7.29 10.46 5.81
C TRP A 21 -8.74 10.61 6.29
N TYR A 22 -9.48 9.49 6.36
CA TYR A 22 -10.83 9.46 6.91
C TYR A 22 -10.87 10.01 8.33
N LEU A 23 -10.01 9.50 9.22
CA LEU A 23 -9.95 9.96 10.61
C LEU A 23 -9.56 11.44 10.72
N ARG A 24 -8.68 11.93 9.84
CA ARG A 24 -8.33 13.36 9.80
C ARG A 24 -9.48 14.23 9.30
N ALA A 25 -10.24 13.76 8.32
CA ALA A 25 -11.43 14.46 7.84
C ALA A 25 -12.50 14.57 8.94
N GLU A 26 -12.61 13.56 9.81
CA GLU A 26 -13.44 13.62 11.02
C GLU A 26 -12.85 14.47 12.17
N GLY A 27 -11.70 15.10 11.98
CA GLY A 27 -11.06 15.97 12.98
C GLY A 27 -10.12 15.25 13.96
N HIS A 28 -9.77 13.98 13.73
CA HIS A 28 -8.77 13.27 14.55
C HIS A 28 -7.36 13.44 13.96
N PRO A 29 -6.46 14.20 14.60
CA PRO A 29 -5.09 14.39 14.12
C PRO A 29 -4.23 13.14 14.41
N VAL A 30 -4.47 12.05 13.68
CA VAL A 30 -3.74 10.78 13.84
C VAL A 30 -2.57 10.68 12.86
N LYS A 31 -1.47 10.07 13.33
CA LYS A 31 -0.34 9.67 12.50
C LYS A 31 -0.60 8.30 11.88
N ILE A 32 -0.11 8.09 10.65
CA ILE A 32 -0.26 6.82 9.93
C ILE A 32 0.33 5.63 10.68
N GLN A 33 1.43 5.84 11.41
CA GLN A 33 2.08 4.81 12.24
C GLN A 33 1.14 4.30 13.36
N ARG A 34 0.36 5.22 13.95
CA ARG A 34 -0.63 4.88 14.99
C ARG A 34 -1.77 4.07 14.39
N VAL A 35 -2.33 4.51 13.27
CA VAL A 35 -3.42 3.81 12.58
C VAL A 35 -2.97 2.41 12.14
N ARG A 36 -1.78 2.29 11.55
CA ARG A 36 -1.20 1.00 11.15
C ARG A 36 -1.04 0.06 12.34
N ARG A 37 -0.46 0.52 13.45
CA ARG A 37 -0.33 -0.26 14.68
C ARG A 37 -1.69 -0.76 15.18
N LEU A 38 -2.71 0.10 15.17
CA LEU A 38 -4.05 -0.26 15.65
C LEU A 38 -4.72 -1.30 14.76
N MET A 39 -4.68 -1.09 13.44
CA MET A 39 -5.19 -2.08 12.48
C MET A 39 -4.49 -3.43 12.66
N THR A 40 -3.17 -3.44 12.90
CA THR A 40 -2.42 -4.67 13.20
C THR A 40 -2.83 -5.31 14.53
N LEU A 41 -3.05 -4.54 15.59
CA LEU A 41 -3.48 -5.06 16.90
C LEU A 41 -4.88 -5.68 16.86
N VAL A 42 -5.77 -5.11 16.05
CA VAL A 42 -7.14 -5.63 15.88
C VAL A 42 -7.20 -6.74 14.82
N GLY A 43 -6.14 -6.92 14.01
CA GLY A 43 -6.11 -7.91 12.94
C GLY A 43 -6.87 -7.48 11.68
N LEU A 44 -7.12 -6.18 11.51
CA LEU A 44 -7.77 -5.62 10.32
C LEU A 44 -6.75 -5.51 9.20
N MET A 45 -6.96 -6.27 8.13
CA MET A 45 -6.13 -6.24 6.94
C MET A 45 -6.98 -5.87 5.72
N PRO A 46 -6.65 -4.79 5.00
CA PRO A 46 -7.45 -4.37 3.86
C PRO A 46 -7.38 -5.39 2.73
N ILE A 47 -8.51 -5.60 2.07
CA ILE A 47 -8.64 -6.50 0.92
C ILE A 47 -8.09 -5.80 -0.33
N ASN A 48 -6.77 -5.68 -0.39
CA ASN A 48 -6.08 -5.05 -1.51
C ASN A 48 -5.26 -6.08 -2.28
N ARG A 49 -5.25 -5.96 -3.61
CA ARG A 49 -4.36 -6.77 -4.45
C ARG A 49 -2.92 -6.36 -4.15
N GLN A 50 -2.11 -7.31 -3.69
CA GLN A 50 -0.67 -7.07 -3.53
C GLN A 50 -0.10 -6.56 -4.86
N PRO A 51 0.67 -5.45 -4.88
CA PRO A 51 1.33 -4.99 -6.09
C PRO A 51 2.21 -6.11 -6.65
N ARG A 52 2.02 -6.46 -7.92
CA ARG A 52 2.87 -7.42 -8.64
C ARG A 52 4.17 -6.76 -9.11
N THR A 53 4.93 -6.18 -8.19
CA THR A 53 6.18 -5.47 -8.50
C THR A 53 7.29 -6.42 -8.99
N GLY A 54 7.18 -7.72 -8.71
CA GLY A 54 8.14 -8.72 -9.17
C GLY A 54 7.87 -9.27 -10.58
N THR A 55 6.71 -8.99 -11.17
CA THR A 55 6.39 -9.46 -12.53
C THR A 55 6.38 -8.26 -13.47
N PRO A 56 7.40 -8.08 -14.32
CA PRO A 56 7.41 -6.99 -15.28
C PRO A 56 6.19 -7.10 -16.20
N VAL A 57 5.59 -5.94 -16.47
CA VAL A 57 4.45 -5.83 -17.37
C VAL A 57 4.90 -6.29 -18.76
N LYS A 58 4.20 -7.28 -19.34
CA LYS A 58 4.52 -7.90 -20.64
C LYS A 58 4.55 -6.94 -21.85
N VAL A 59 4.16 -5.68 -21.66
CA VAL A 59 4.11 -4.66 -22.71
C VAL A 59 5.47 -4.49 -23.39
N HIS A 60 6.58 -4.69 -22.67
CA HIS A 60 7.91 -4.69 -23.25
C HIS A 60 8.64 -6.00 -22.93
N LYS A 61 9.07 -6.72 -23.96
CA LYS A 61 9.98 -7.86 -23.81
C LYS A 61 11.35 -7.32 -23.41
N VAL A 62 11.79 -7.65 -22.19
CA VAL A 62 13.16 -7.38 -21.74
C VAL A 62 14.07 -8.45 -22.33
N TYR A 63 14.88 -8.08 -23.32
CA TYR A 63 15.85 -8.98 -23.93
C TYR A 63 17.19 -8.87 -23.18
N LEU A 64 17.37 -9.70 -22.15
CA LEU A 64 18.59 -9.71 -21.31
C LEU A 64 19.88 -9.89 -22.13
N TYR A 65 19.81 -10.55 -23.28
CA TYR A 65 20.96 -10.73 -24.18
C TYR A 65 21.35 -9.45 -24.93
N LEU A 66 20.43 -8.49 -25.12
CA LEU A 66 20.74 -7.18 -25.69
C LEU A 66 21.42 -6.26 -24.66
N LEU A 67 21.23 -6.53 -23.37
CA LEU A 67 21.89 -5.81 -22.27
C LEU A 67 23.26 -6.41 -21.91
N ARG A 68 23.66 -7.50 -22.57
CA ARG A 68 24.93 -8.19 -22.29
C ARG A 68 26.09 -7.35 -22.83
N GLY A 69 26.86 -6.74 -21.92
CA GLY A 69 27.99 -5.86 -22.27
C GLY A 69 27.65 -4.37 -22.30
N VAL A 70 26.41 -3.99 -22.00
CA VAL A 70 26.02 -2.58 -21.84
C VAL A 70 26.23 -2.17 -20.39
N SER A 71 27.09 -1.16 -20.16
CA SER A 71 27.25 -0.56 -18.84
C SER A 71 26.01 0.27 -18.51
N ILE A 72 25.26 -0.12 -17.48
CA ILE A 72 24.09 0.62 -17.00
C ILE A 72 24.61 1.65 -15.99
N GLU A 73 24.95 2.84 -16.47
CA GLU A 73 25.60 3.89 -15.66
C GLU A 73 24.62 4.68 -14.77
N ARG A 74 23.31 4.48 -14.94
CA ARG A 74 22.29 5.15 -14.14
C ARG A 74 21.21 4.16 -13.68
N PRO A 75 20.87 4.14 -12.39
CA PRO A 75 19.58 3.59 -11.98
C PRO A 75 18.51 4.54 -12.52
N ASN A 76 17.39 3.98 -12.99
CA ASN A 76 16.18 4.78 -13.25
C ASN A 76 15.79 5.59 -12.00
#